data_AF-A0A0F2QIY7-F1
#
_entry.id   AF-A0A0F2QIY7-F1
#
_cell.length_a   1.000
_cell.length_b   1.000
_cell.length_c   1.000
_cell.angle_alpha   90.00
_cell.angle_beta   90.00
_cell.angle_gamma   90.00
#
_symmetry.space_group_name_H-M   'P 1'
#
loop_
_entity.id
_entity.type
_entity.pdbx_description
1 polymer ?
#
loop_
_entity_poly.entity_id
_entity_poly.type
_entity_poly.pdbx_seq_one_letter_code
_entity_poly.pdbx_strand_id
1 'polypeptide(L)'
;MAGTPAISRSRRRLNMVTTWPKGLPGLGEAAERVAQRIMAMSDGVIEVKVFAAGELVPAFECFDAVANGSADMYHGAEYYWTAKSSAYPFFTAVPFGMTAQEIMGWIDFGGGQELWDEISGQFGVKAFQAANSGHQMGGWFRKEINSLDDLVGLKMRIPGQGGDVLRALGGSSIAIPGGEIYQSLQTGAIDATEWVGPWNDYYLGFYREAPYYYGPGFHEPGSSLACGINRRVWDSMNPGEQATIKAACESVNHTSLGEFTYQNSVHLDILTREHGVQLRSFPPEVVKAMAEAAWDVRAASGKDGLEKRIYDSFEKSLKLMRGWSSISDGAYYAARDSNK
;
A
#
# COMPACT_ATOMS: atom_id res chain seq x y z
N MET A 1 -3.68 -50.28 -22.50
CA MET A 1 -3.49 -48.85 -22.16
C MET A 1 -2.47 -48.77 -21.06
N ALA A 2 -1.23 -48.40 -21.38
CA ALA A 2 -0.20 -48.19 -20.36
C ALA A 2 -0.56 -46.92 -19.59
N GLY A 3 -0.84 -47.05 -18.29
CA GLY A 3 -1.09 -45.91 -17.43
C GLY A 3 0.15 -45.02 -17.41
N THR A 4 -0.02 -43.77 -17.80
CA THR A 4 1.01 -42.75 -17.67
C THR A 4 1.47 -42.73 -16.21
N PRO A 5 2.78 -42.83 -15.91
CA PRO A 5 3.25 -42.76 -14.55
C PRO A 5 2.78 -41.44 -13.94
N ALA A 6 2.10 -41.51 -12.79
CA ALA A 6 1.80 -40.33 -12.00
C ALA A 6 3.13 -39.70 -11.58
N ILE A 7 3.53 -38.62 -12.25
CA ILE A 7 4.65 -37.79 -11.80
C ILE A 7 4.22 -37.26 -10.44
N SER A 8 4.80 -37.82 -9.37
CA SER A 8 4.67 -37.30 -8.02
C SER A 8 5.24 -35.87 -8.03
N ARG A 9 4.38 -34.87 -8.24
CA ARG A 9 4.77 -33.47 -8.09
C ARG A 9 5.00 -33.24 -6.59
N SER A 10 6.26 -33.00 -6.20
CA SER A 10 6.58 -32.65 -4.82
C SER A 10 5.82 -31.39 -4.44
N ARG A 11 4.93 -31.49 -3.45
CA ARG A 11 4.20 -30.31 -2.95
C ARG A 11 5.15 -29.38 -2.22
N ARG A 12 5.17 -28.11 -2.61
CA ARG A 12 5.88 -27.04 -1.93
C ARG A 12 4.93 -26.37 -0.94
N ARG A 13 5.33 -26.31 0.33
CA ARG A 13 4.58 -25.62 1.39
C ARG A 13 5.35 -24.37 1.79
N LEU A 14 4.70 -23.22 1.72
CA LEU A 14 5.27 -21.92 2.04
C LEU A 14 4.46 -21.26 3.14
N ASN A 15 5.13 -20.53 4.03
CA ASN A 15 4.51 -19.71 5.05
C ASN A 15 4.59 -18.22 4.65
N MET A 16 3.43 -17.57 4.56
CA MET A 16 3.30 -16.13 4.31
C MET A 16 2.93 -15.40 5.59
N VAL A 17 3.75 -14.44 6.03
CA VAL A 17 3.43 -13.54 7.15
C VAL A 17 2.85 -12.23 6.63
N THR A 18 1.84 -11.67 7.29
CA THR A 18 1.18 -10.45 6.80
C THR A 18 1.24 -9.32 7.83
N THR A 19 1.24 -8.08 7.35
CA THR A 19 1.18 -6.89 8.21
C THR A 19 -0.25 -6.56 8.67
N TRP A 20 -1.23 -7.42 8.36
CA TRP A 20 -2.65 -7.14 8.52
C TRP A 20 -3.26 -7.85 9.73
N PRO A 21 -4.20 -7.22 10.45
CA PRO A 21 -5.02 -7.91 11.43
C PRO A 21 -5.79 -9.08 10.81
N LYS A 22 -6.05 -10.10 11.61
CA LYS A 22 -6.82 -11.27 11.19
C LYS A 22 -8.23 -10.85 10.78
N GLY A 23 -8.66 -11.29 9.59
CA GLY A 23 -10.00 -11.03 9.07
C GLY A 23 -10.25 -9.60 8.60
N LEU A 24 -9.21 -8.76 8.44
CA LEU A 24 -9.37 -7.43 7.84
C LEU A 24 -9.79 -7.57 6.36
N PRO A 25 -10.95 -7.02 5.94
CA PRO A 25 -11.36 -7.04 4.54
C PRO A 25 -10.36 -6.30 3.64
N GLY A 26 -10.38 -6.54 2.33
CA GLY A 26 -9.49 -5.84 1.40
C GLY A 26 -8.02 -6.24 1.56
N LEU A 27 -7.22 -5.52 2.36
CA LEU A 27 -5.77 -5.78 2.48
C LEU A 27 -5.45 -7.18 3.04
N GLY A 28 -6.16 -7.59 4.10
CA GLY A 28 -5.99 -8.92 4.72
C GLY A 28 -6.44 -10.03 3.77
N GLU A 29 -7.61 -9.86 3.17
CA GLU A 29 -8.16 -10.78 2.17
C GLU A 29 -7.30 -10.87 0.90
N ALA A 30 -6.58 -9.81 0.51
CA ALA A 30 -5.68 -9.83 -0.63
C ALA A 30 -4.51 -10.82 -0.42
N ALA A 31 -3.94 -10.89 0.79
CA ALA A 31 -2.89 -11.86 1.10
C ALA A 31 -3.40 -13.31 0.98
N GLU A 32 -4.59 -13.58 1.53
CA GLU A 32 -5.26 -14.87 1.38
C GLU A 32 -5.58 -15.19 -0.09
N ARG A 33 -5.98 -14.18 -0.86
CA ARG A 33 -6.29 -14.33 -2.29
C ARG A 33 -5.05 -14.64 -3.12
N VAL A 34 -3.88 -14.09 -2.77
CA VAL A 34 -2.60 -14.48 -3.39
C VAL A 34 -2.34 -15.95 -3.14
N ALA A 35 -2.43 -16.42 -1.89
CA ALA A 35 -2.25 -17.82 -1.52
C ALA A 35 -3.21 -18.76 -2.28
N GLN A 36 -4.49 -18.40 -2.34
CA GLN A 36 -5.52 -19.16 -3.06
C GLN A 36 -5.25 -19.23 -4.56
N ARG A 37 -4.82 -18.13 -5.19
CA ARG A 37 -4.49 -18.11 -6.63
C ARG A 37 -3.26 -18.92 -6.95
N ILE A 38 -2.23 -18.87 -6.12
CA ILE A 38 -1.04 -19.73 -6.24
C ILE A 38 -1.46 -21.20 -6.18
N MET A 39 -2.30 -21.57 -5.21
CA MET A 39 -2.79 -22.95 -5.08
C MET A 39 -3.59 -23.41 -6.31
N ALA A 40 -4.51 -22.57 -6.79
CA ALA A 40 -5.34 -22.90 -7.96
C ALA A 40 -4.53 -22.99 -9.26
N MET A 41 -3.67 -22.01 -9.53
CA MET A 41 -2.86 -21.95 -10.75
C MET A 41 -1.78 -23.04 -10.80
N SER A 42 -1.30 -23.48 -9.63
CA SER A 42 -0.31 -24.56 -9.53
C SER A 42 -0.93 -25.96 -9.46
N ASP A 43 -2.26 -26.10 -9.57
CA ASP A 43 -2.96 -27.38 -9.42
C ASP A 43 -2.61 -28.08 -8.08
N GLY A 44 -2.55 -27.28 -7.01
CA GLY A 44 -2.21 -27.72 -5.64
C GLY A 44 -0.75 -28.09 -5.41
N VAL A 45 0.16 -27.79 -6.34
CA VAL A 45 1.59 -28.07 -6.20
C VAL A 45 2.25 -27.10 -5.21
N ILE A 46 1.81 -25.84 -5.18
CA ILE A 46 2.27 -24.83 -4.23
C ILE A 46 1.12 -24.52 -3.27
N GLU A 47 1.34 -24.80 -1.99
CA GLU A 47 0.43 -24.50 -0.88
C GLU A 47 1.05 -23.37 -0.06
N VAL A 48 0.34 -22.25 0.08
CA VAL A 48 0.77 -21.11 0.88
C VAL A 48 -0.13 -21.00 2.11
N LYS A 49 0.44 -21.09 3.30
CA LYS A 49 -0.25 -20.86 4.56
C LYS A 49 -0.03 -19.41 5.00
N VAL A 50 -1.11 -18.67 5.18
CA VAL A 50 -1.07 -17.26 5.59
C VAL A 50 -1.18 -17.14 7.11
N PHE A 51 -0.41 -16.22 7.68
CA PHE A 51 -0.40 -15.86 9.09
C PHE A 51 -0.68 -14.36 9.23
N ALA A 52 -1.68 -14.03 10.04
CA ALA A 52 -2.01 -12.64 10.34
C ALA A 52 -0.92 -11.98 11.19
N ALA A 53 -0.93 -10.65 11.25
CA ALA A 53 -0.02 -9.89 12.11
C ALA A 53 -0.07 -10.41 13.56
N GLY A 54 1.11 -10.73 14.11
CA GLY A 54 1.26 -11.24 15.48
C GLY A 54 1.03 -12.74 15.65
N GLU A 55 0.55 -13.49 14.63
CA GLU A 55 0.41 -14.96 14.75
C GLU A 55 1.75 -15.69 14.66
N LEU A 56 2.67 -15.20 13.83
CA LEU A 56 4.04 -15.75 13.71
C LEU A 56 5.11 -14.72 14.04
N VAL A 57 4.95 -13.49 13.55
CA VAL A 57 5.83 -12.35 13.81
C VAL A 57 5.00 -11.07 13.95
N PRO A 58 5.50 -10.05 14.68
CA PRO A 58 4.91 -8.71 14.69
C PRO A 58 4.75 -8.13 13.28
N ALA A 59 3.76 -7.27 13.07
CA ALA A 59 3.47 -6.69 11.75
C ALA A 59 4.70 -6.02 11.11
N PHE A 60 5.47 -5.27 11.90
CA PHE A 60 6.68 -4.59 11.45
C PHE A 60 7.95 -5.48 11.46
N GLU A 61 7.81 -6.81 11.54
CA GLU A 61 8.95 -7.75 11.43
C GLU A 61 8.82 -8.68 10.21
N CYS A 62 7.73 -8.58 9.43
CA CYS A 62 7.46 -9.45 8.28
C CYS A 62 8.59 -9.46 7.24
N PHE A 63 9.18 -8.31 6.91
CA PHE A 63 10.29 -8.25 5.95
C PHE A 63 11.51 -9.00 6.49
N ASP A 64 11.89 -8.76 7.74
CA ASP A 64 13.08 -9.40 8.33
C ASP A 64 12.90 -10.92 8.45
N ALA A 65 11.69 -11.37 8.82
CA ALA A 65 11.35 -12.78 8.87
C ALA A 65 11.53 -13.46 7.50
N VAL A 66 11.20 -12.78 6.40
CA VAL A 66 11.40 -13.31 5.04
C VAL A 66 12.85 -13.19 4.60
N ALA A 67 13.50 -12.06 4.83
CA ALA A 67 14.90 -11.85 4.46
C ALA A 67 15.82 -12.89 5.10
N ASN A 68 15.62 -13.20 6.39
CA ASN A 68 16.41 -14.18 7.12
C ASN A 68 15.97 -15.65 6.88
N GLY A 69 14.77 -15.86 6.30
CA GLY A 69 14.22 -17.19 5.97
C GLY A 69 13.46 -17.88 7.10
N SER A 70 13.04 -17.15 8.13
CA SER A 70 12.10 -17.64 9.16
C SER A 70 10.67 -17.75 8.65
N ALA A 71 10.32 -16.96 7.62
CA ALA A 71 9.13 -17.09 6.80
C ALA A 71 9.54 -17.16 5.32
N ASP A 72 8.71 -17.77 4.48
CA ASP A 72 9.01 -17.92 3.05
C ASP A 72 8.57 -16.70 2.25
N MET A 73 7.45 -16.09 2.66
CA MET A 73 6.81 -14.99 1.99
C MET A 73 6.30 -13.95 2.99
N TYR A 74 6.15 -12.70 2.57
CA TYR A 74 5.38 -11.70 3.29
C TYR A 74 4.34 -11.08 2.37
N HIS A 75 3.26 -10.56 2.95
CA HIS A 75 2.39 -9.59 2.29
C HIS A 75 2.30 -8.32 3.15
N GLY A 76 2.60 -7.18 2.56
CA GLY A 76 2.66 -5.91 3.29
C GLY A 76 2.87 -4.72 2.38
N ALA A 77 3.43 -3.64 2.91
CA ALA A 77 3.74 -2.44 2.16
C ALA A 77 5.21 -2.07 2.39
N GLU A 78 5.93 -1.75 1.31
CA GLU A 78 7.37 -1.52 1.34
C GLU A 78 7.74 -0.30 2.16
N TYR A 79 6.87 0.72 2.18
CA TYR A 79 7.09 1.94 2.97
C TYR A 79 7.14 1.74 4.50
N TYR A 80 6.89 0.54 5.02
CA TYR A 80 7.11 0.21 6.43
C TYR A 80 8.60 -0.01 6.71
N TRP A 81 9.40 -0.23 5.67
CA TRP A 81 10.81 -0.62 5.75
C TRP A 81 11.77 0.50 5.34
N THR A 82 11.39 1.76 5.55
CA THR A 82 12.21 2.95 5.21
C THR A 82 13.59 2.94 5.89
N ALA A 83 13.72 2.28 7.05
CA ALA A 83 15.00 2.09 7.73
C ALA A 83 15.97 1.19 6.94
N LYS A 84 15.49 0.36 6.01
CA LYS A 84 16.31 -0.49 5.14
C LYS A 84 16.74 0.25 3.88
N SER A 85 15.83 1.02 3.27
CA SER A 85 16.15 1.96 2.18
C SER A 85 15.12 3.09 2.14
N SER A 86 15.61 4.32 1.94
CA SER A 86 14.75 5.49 1.75
C SER A 86 13.93 5.43 0.45
N ALA A 87 14.26 4.51 -0.47
CA ALA A 87 13.57 4.37 -1.74
C ALA A 87 12.36 3.42 -1.70
N TYR A 88 12.18 2.63 -0.63
CA TYR A 88 11.04 1.71 -0.53
C TYR A 88 9.65 2.39 -0.66
N PRO A 89 9.42 3.63 -0.16
CA PRO A 89 8.16 4.33 -0.39
C PRO A 89 7.75 4.45 -1.85
N PHE A 90 8.69 4.56 -2.80
CA PHE A 90 8.35 4.66 -4.23
C PHE A 90 7.66 3.39 -4.77
N PHE A 91 7.84 2.23 -4.12
CA PHE A 91 7.19 0.97 -4.50
C PHE A 91 5.87 0.70 -3.76
N THR A 92 5.45 1.60 -2.86
CA THR A 92 4.10 1.58 -2.28
C THR A 92 3.31 2.79 -2.75
N ALA A 93 3.67 3.97 -2.24
CA ALA A 93 3.11 5.25 -2.60
C ALA A 93 3.92 6.36 -1.93
N VAL A 94 3.93 7.51 -2.59
CA VAL A 94 4.56 8.73 -2.10
C VAL A 94 3.60 9.91 -2.26
N PRO A 95 3.67 10.93 -1.40
CA PRO A 95 2.78 12.07 -1.47
C PRO A 95 2.80 12.74 -2.84
N PHE A 96 1.64 13.05 -3.40
CA PHE A 96 1.45 13.59 -4.76
C PHE A 96 2.16 12.79 -5.86
N GLY A 97 2.32 11.48 -5.63
CA GLY A 97 2.94 10.53 -6.55
C GLY A 97 1.96 9.95 -7.57
N MET A 98 2.21 8.70 -7.93
CA MET A 98 1.48 7.98 -8.97
C MET A 98 0.15 7.42 -8.46
N THR A 99 -0.90 7.56 -9.27
CA THR A 99 -2.14 6.78 -9.11
C THR A 99 -1.90 5.29 -9.30
N ALA A 100 -2.89 4.44 -8.97
CA ALA A 100 -2.77 2.99 -9.08
C ALA A 100 -2.36 2.53 -10.50
N GLN A 101 -2.98 3.09 -11.54
CA GLN A 101 -2.63 2.75 -12.92
C GLN A 101 -1.23 3.23 -13.30
N GLU A 102 -0.81 4.39 -12.79
CA GLU A 102 0.52 4.95 -13.06
C GLU A 102 1.62 4.13 -12.36
N ILE A 103 1.47 3.75 -11.09
CA ILE A 103 2.47 2.93 -10.40
C ILE A 103 2.57 1.52 -10.99
N MET A 104 1.43 0.94 -11.40
CA MET A 104 1.41 -0.30 -12.18
C MET A 104 2.18 -0.14 -13.49
N GLY A 105 1.89 0.94 -14.22
CA GLY A 105 2.58 1.27 -15.48
C GLY A 105 4.09 1.41 -15.30
N TRP A 106 4.54 2.09 -14.25
CA TRP A 106 5.95 2.27 -13.97
C TRP A 106 6.64 0.96 -13.55
N ILE A 107 6.06 0.20 -12.64
CA ILE A 107 6.66 -1.04 -12.17
C ILE A 107 6.71 -2.07 -13.30
N ASP A 108 5.62 -2.27 -14.01
CA ASP A 108 5.49 -3.37 -14.97
C ASP A 108 6.11 -3.04 -16.35
N PHE A 109 6.17 -1.76 -16.74
CA PHE A 109 6.62 -1.34 -18.08
C PHE A 109 7.63 -0.19 -18.08
N GLY A 110 7.71 0.59 -17.00
CA GLY A 110 8.60 1.75 -16.86
C GLY A 110 9.96 1.44 -16.24
N GLY A 111 10.29 0.17 -16.01
CA GLY A 111 11.56 -0.26 -15.43
C GLY A 111 11.60 -0.25 -13.89
N GLY A 112 10.45 -0.08 -13.23
CA GLY A 112 10.38 -0.08 -11.77
C GLY A 112 10.65 -1.44 -11.15
N GLN A 113 10.20 -2.55 -11.78
CA GLN A 113 10.42 -3.90 -11.25
C GLN A 113 11.92 -4.27 -11.18
N GLU A 114 12.73 -3.90 -12.18
CA GLU A 114 14.17 -4.17 -12.17
C GLU A 114 14.88 -3.42 -11.04
N LEU A 115 14.47 -2.18 -10.79
CA LEU A 115 15.01 -1.38 -9.69
C LEU A 115 14.58 -1.92 -8.32
N TRP A 116 13.32 -2.39 -8.23
CA TRP A 116 12.80 -3.04 -7.02
C TRP A 116 13.53 -4.36 -6.72
N ASP A 117 13.85 -5.14 -7.76
CA ASP A 117 14.64 -6.36 -7.65
C ASP A 117 16.06 -6.08 -7.19
N GLU A 118 16.67 -5.01 -7.70
CA GLU A 118 18.04 -4.61 -7.33
C GLU A 118 18.11 -4.19 -5.85
N ILE A 119 17.15 -3.38 -5.36
CA ILE A 119 17.17 -2.93 -3.96
C ILE A 119 16.78 -4.05 -3.00
N SER A 120 15.74 -4.82 -3.30
CA SER A 120 15.28 -5.94 -2.45
C SER A 120 16.28 -7.09 -2.44
N GLY A 121 16.98 -7.29 -3.56
CA GLY A 121 18.03 -8.31 -3.70
C GLY A 121 19.19 -8.13 -2.72
N GLN A 122 19.49 -6.90 -2.30
CA GLN A 122 20.51 -6.62 -1.27
C GLN A 122 20.16 -7.24 0.09
N PHE A 123 18.87 -7.51 0.32
CA PHE A 123 18.35 -8.11 1.54
C PHE A 123 17.90 -9.56 1.35
N GLY A 124 18.15 -10.16 0.18
CA GLY A 124 17.71 -11.52 -0.11
C GLY A 124 16.20 -11.66 -0.24
N VAL A 125 15.52 -10.66 -0.82
CA VAL A 125 14.08 -10.68 -1.10
C VAL A 125 13.82 -10.48 -2.61
N LYS A 126 12.80 -11.17 -3.14
CA LYS A 126 12.19 -10.92 -4.45
C LYS A 126 10.74 -10.49 -4.23
N ALA A 127 10.36 -9.31 -4.69
CA ALA A 127 9.02 -8.75 -4.44
C ALA A 127 8.25 -8.47 -5.73
N PHE A 128 6.93 -8.50 -5.62
CA PHE A 128 5.98 -8.17 -6.69
C PHE A 128 4.81 -7.36 -6.12
N GLN A 129 4.19 -6.53 -6.96
CA GLN A 129 2.90 -5.92 -6.63
C GLN A 129 1.85 -7.00 -6.40
N ALA A 130 1.11 -6.94 -5.31
CA ALA A 130 0.21 -8.00 -4.87
C ALA A 130 -1.14 -7.51 -4.32
N ALA A 131 -1.43 -6.22 -4.43
CA ALA A 131 -2.73 -5.59 -4.21
C ALA A 131 -2.55 -4.08 -4.42
N ASN A 132 -3.59 -3.38 -4.86
CA ASN A 132 -3.58 -1.92 -4.86
C ASN A 132 -4.90 -1.39 -4.28
N SER A 133 -4.83 -0.45 -3.34
CA SER A 133 -6.02 0.13 -2.71
C SER A 133 -6.73 1.17 -3.59
N GLY A 134 -6.08 1.61 -4.67
CA GLY A 134 -6.46 2.84 -5.34
C GLY A 134 -6.10 4.06 -4.49
N HIS A 135 -6.78 5.17 -4.77
CA HIS A 135 -6.59 6.43 -4.09
C HIS A 135 -7.14 6.37 -2.67
N GLN A 136 -6.32 6.72 -1.68
CA GLN A 136 -6.71 6.70 -0.28
C GLN A 136 -7.37 8.00 0.19
N MET A 137 -8.05 7.95 1.33
CA MET A 137 -8.57 9.15 2.00
C MET A 137 -7.45 9.86 2.79
N GLY A 138 -7.63 11.16 3.02
CA GLY A 138 -6.72 12.00 3.81
C GLY A 138 -6.70 11.70 5.31
N GLY A 139 -7.65 10.91 5.79
CA GLY A 139 -7.70 10.40 7.16
C GLY A 139 -8.82 10.98 8.01
N TRP A 140 -8.92 10.46 9.22
CA TRP A 140 -9.88 10.76 10.27
C TRP A 140 -9.30 11.71 11.30
N PHE A 141 -10.01 12.79 11.59
CA PHE A 141 -9.56 13.84 12.49
C PHE A 141 -10.59 14.11 13.58
N ARG A 142 -10.11 14.34 14.80
CA ARG A 142 -10.94 14.77 15.94
C ARG A 142 -11.38 16.23 15.85
N LYS A 143 -10.60 17.06 15.14
CA LYS A 143 -10.84 18.49 14.90
C LYS A 143 -10.64 18.78 13.42
N GLU A 144 -11.30 19.81 12.92
CA GLU A 144 -11.10 20.27 11.55
C GLU A 144 -9.70 20.87 11.38
N ILE A 145 -9.13 20.65 10.19
CA ILE A 145 -7.97 21.37 9.66
C ILE A 145 -8.51 22.51 8.80
N ASN A 146 -8.39 23.74 9.30
CA ASN A 146 -8.82 24.98 8.64
C ASN A 146 -7.64 25.83 8.15
N SER A 147 -6.44 25.64 8.72
CA SER A 147 -5.22 26.31 8.29
C SER A 147 -3.97 25.47 8.58
N LEU A 148 -2.78 25.99 8.24
CA LEU A 148 -1.51 25.35 8.55
C LEU A 148 -1.25 25.24 10.06
N ASP A 149 -1.78 26.18 10.85
CA ASP A 149 -1.58 26.19 12.31
C ASP A 149 -2.21 24.96 12.97
N ASP A 150 -3.28 24.40 12.37
CA ASP A 150 -3.95 23.19 12.87
C ASP A 150 -3.10 21.92 12.69
N LEU A 151 -2.06 21.96 11.85
CA LEU A 151 -1.10 20.87 11.69
C LEU A 151 -0.01 20.89 12.76
N VAL A 152 0.25 22.06 13.36
CA VAL A 152 1.33 22.22 14.33
C VAL A 152 0.98 21.46 15.61
N GLY A 153 1.83 20.51 15.97
CA GLY A 153 1.63 19.64 17.14
C GLY A 153 0.56 18.55 16.95
N LEU A 154 -0.06 18.44 15.77
CA LEU A 154 -1.00 17.37 15.45
C LEU A 154 -0.29 16.01 15.55
N LYS A 155 -0.77 15.12 16.42
CA LYS A 155 -0.27 13.74 16.52
C LYS A 155 -1.09 12.85 15.61
N MET A 156 -0.54 12.47 14.48
CA MET A 156 -1.24 11.65 13.51
C MET A 156 -0.54 10.30 13.35
N ARG A 157 -1.33 9.22 13.35
CA ARG A 157 -0.85 7.97 12.76
C ARG A 157 -0.90 8.12 11.25
N ILE A 158 0.29 8.18 10.63
CA ILE A 158 0.47 8.26 9.18
C ILE A 158 1.85 7.68 8.80
N PRO A 159 1.94 6.59 8.02
CA PRO A 159 3.20 5.93 7.68
C PRO A 159 3.87 6.61 6.48
N GLY A 160 5.05 6.08 6.14
CA GLY A 160 5.78 6.45 4.93
C GLY A 160 6.07 7.95 4.84
N GLN A 161 6.18 8.43 3.60
CA GLN A 161 6.51 9.83 3.33
C GLN A 161 5.36 10.80 3.62
N GLY A 162 4.12 10.31 3.80
CA GLY A 162 3.02 11.14 4.32
C GLY A 162 3.33 11.68 5.71
N GLY A 163 3.93 10.85 6.56
CA GLY A 163 4.41 11.26 7.88
C GLY A 163 5.58 12.24 7.83
N ASP A 164 6.46 12.11 6.84
CA ASP A 164 7.57 13.04 6.64
C ASP A 164 7.08 14.43 6.24
N VAL A 165 6.06 14.51 5.38
CA VAL A 165 5.39 15.77 5.02
C VAL A 165 4.72 16.39 6.24
N LEU A 166 3.99 15.60 7.03
CA LEU A 166 3.36 16.12 8.25
C LEU A 166 4.39 16.69 9.23
N ARG A 167 5.52 16.00 9.42
CA ARG A 167 6.62 16.47 10.27
C ARG A 167 7.24 17.77 9.75
N ALA A 168 7.40 17.91 8.43
CA ALA A 168 7.89 19.14 7.81
C ALA A 168 6.95 20.34 8.04
N LEU A 169 5.65 20.09 8.23
CA LEU A 169 4.62 21.09 8.51
C LEU A 169 4.35 21.29 10.01
N GLY A 170 5.19 20.74 10.89
CA GLY A 170 5.12 20.96 12.34
C GLY A 170 4.27 19.96 13.12
N GLY A 171 3.70 18.95 12.45
CA GLY A 171 3.00 17.85 13.10
C GLY A 171 3.94 16.73 13.57
N SER A 172 3.36 15.66 14.09
CA SER A 172 4.06 14.47 14.56
C SER A 172 3.43 13.22 13.93
N SER A 173 4.25 12.43 13.24
CA SER A 173 3.86 11.12 12.70
C SER A 173 4.21 10.01 13.69
N ILE A 174 3.29 9.06 13.87
CA ILE A 174 3.46 7.90 14.75
C ILE A 174 3.17 6.63 13.95
N ALA A 175 4.10 5.67 13.97
CA ALA A 175 3.91 4.37 13.35
C ALA A 175 3.23 3.40 14.33
N ILE A 176 2.02 2.97 13.98
CA ILE A 176 1.23 2.02 14.78
C ILE A 176 0.65 0.95 13.84
N PRO A 177 0.69 -0.34 14.21
CA PRO A 177 0.00 -1.41 13.47
C PRO A 177 -1.50 -1.17 13.39
N GLY A 178 -2.14 -1.59 12.30
CA GLY A 178 -3.56 -1.30 12.03
C GLY A 178 -4.52 -1.66 13.17
N GLY A 179 -4.27 -2.79 13.86
CA GLY A 179 -5.10 -3.27 14.96
C GLY A 179 -5.07 -2.39 16.23
N GLU A 180 -4.08 -1.52 16.39
CA GLU A 180 -3.89 -0.68 17.58
C GLU A 180 -4.33 0.78 17.37
N ILE A 181 -4.68 1.15 16.14
CA ILE A 181 -5.04 2.53 15.78
C ILE A 181 -6.30 2.99 16.50
N TYR A 182 -7.36 2.18 16.50
CA TYR A 182 -8.64 2.55 17.13
C TYR A 182 -8.45 2.87 18.62
N GLN A 183 -7.72 2.02 19.35
CA GLN A 183 -7.43 2.23 20.76
C GLN A 183 -6.57 3.48 20.99
N SER A 184 -5.58 3.72 20.13
CA SER A 184 -4.73 4.91 20.19
C SER A 184 -5.52 6.19 19.96
N LEU A 185 -6.48 6.15 19.03
CA LEU A 185 -7.39 7.26 18.78
C LEU A 185 -8.31 7.46 19.99
N GLN A 186 -9.01 6.41 20.45
CA GLN A 186 -9.91 6.45 21.60
C GLN A 186 -9.26 7.06 22.85
N THR A 187 -8.06 6.61 23.19
CA THR A 187 -7.29 7.08 24.37
C THR A 187 -6.73 8.49 24.21
N GLY A 188 -6.71 9.06 23.00
CA GLY A 188 -6.09 10.34 22.71
C GLY A 188 -4.57 10.30 22.65
N ALA A 189 -3.97 9.11 22.48
CA ALA A 189 -2.55 8.99 22.16
C ALA A 189 -2.23 9.59 20.79
N ILE A 190 -3.21 9.54 19.86
CA ILE A 190 -3.20 10.24 18.57
C ILE A 190 -4.46 11.11 18.43
N ASP A 191 -4.33 12.22 17.73
CA ASP A 191 -5.40 13.19 17.44
C ASP A 191 -6.09 12.90 16.09
N ALA A 192 -5.36 12.25 15.19
CA ALA A 192 -5.81 11.89 13.86
C ALA A 192 -5.15 10.57 13.38
N THR A 193 -5.73 9.96 12.36
CA THR A 193 -5.15 8.80 11.69
C THR A 193 -5.55 8.77 10.23
N GLU A 194 -4.69 8.25 9.37
CA GLU A 194 -5.13 7.69 8.10
C GLU A 194 -5.05 6.15 8.17
N TRP A 195 -5.60 5.46 7.17
CA TRP A 195 -5.38 4.03 6.99
C TRP A 195 -5.48 3.62 5.52
N VAL A 196 -6.70 3.68 4.94
CA VAL A 196 -6.90 3.40 3.52
C VAL A 196 -8.04 4.24 2.97
N GLY A 197 -9.25 4.02 3.45
CA GLY A 197 -10.44 4.42 2.71
C GLY A 197 -11.71 3.83 3.29
N PRO A 198 -12.89 4.30 2.82
CA PRO A 198 -14.16 4.02 3.46
C PRO A 198 -14.40 2.56 3.83
N TRP A 199 -13.98 1.61 2.97
CA TRP A 199 -14.19 0.19 3.22
C TRP A 199 -13.45 -0.30 4.46
N ASN A 200 -12.12 -0.19 4.51
CA ASN A 200 -11.36 -0.69 5.64
C ASN A 200 -11.60 0.13 6.90
N ASP A 201 -11.68 1.44 6.75
CA ASP A 201 -11.83 2.36 7.86
C ASP A 201 -13.17 2.18 8.59
N TYR A 202 -14.23 1.76 7.87
CA TYR A 202 -15.50 1.35 8.46
C TYR A 202 -15.33 0.16 9.43
N TYR A 203 -14.63 -0.89 9.00
CA TYR A 203 -14.40 -2.08 9.84
C TYR A 203 -13.46 -1.79 11.02
N LEU A 204 -12.53 -0.84 10.86
CA LEU A 204 -11.65 -0.38 11.95
C LEU A 204 -12.34 0.60 12.90
N GLY A 205 -13.47 1.19 12.51
CA GLY A 205 -14.36 1.92 13.42
C GLY A 205 -13.93 3.33 13.78
N PHE A 206 -13.03 3.96 13.01
CA PHE A 206 -12.46 5.29 13.34
C PHE A 206 -13.51 6.40 13.46
N TYR A 207 -14.61 6.29 12.72
CA TYR A 207 -15.74 7.23 12.75
C TYR A 207 -16.35 7.43 14.15
N ARG A 208 -16.15 6.48 15.09
CA ARG A 208 -16.67 6.58 16.47
C ARG A 208 -15.92 7.61 17.31
N GLU A 209 -14.66 7.88 16.97
CA GLU A 209 -13.75 8.71 17.76
C GLU A 209 -13.32 9.99 17.04
N ALA A 210 -13.47 10.04 15.70
CA ALA A 210 -13.07 11.14 14.84
C ALA A 210 -14.16 11.39 13.78
N PRO A 211 -14.93 12.50 13.86
CA PRO A 211 -16.08 12.69 12.98
C PRO A 211 -15.72 13.28 11.61
N TYR A 212 -14.54 13.86 11.45
CA TYR A 212 -14.12 14.52 10.22
C TYR A 212 -13.27 13.59 9.36
N TYR A 213 -13.72 13.34 8.13
CA TYR A 213 -13.04 12.43 7.22
C TYR A 213 -12.58 13.18 5.97
N TYR A 214 -11.27 13.39 5.86
CA TYR A 214 -10.66 14.23 4.85
C TYR A 214 -10.39 13.44 3.57
N GLY A 215 -10.57 14.08 2.41
CA GLY A 215 -10.18 13.55 1.11
C GLY A 215 -10.05 14.66 0.05
N PRO A 216 -9.33 14.40 -1.06
CA PRO A 216 -8.53 13.19 -1.35
C PRO A 216 -7.27 13.06 -0.47
N GLY A 217 -6.72 11.86 -0.36
CA GLY A 217 -5.48 11.59 0.38
C GLY A 217 -4.24 12.03 -0.40
N PHE A 218 -3.58 13.09 0.08
CA PHE A 218 -2.38 13.62 -0.57
C PHE A 218 -1.19 12.65 -0.55
N HIS A 219 -1.15 11.74 0.43
CA HIS A 219 -0.01 10.88 0.76
C HIS A 219 0.00 9.58 -0.08
N GLU A 220 -1.17 9.08 -0.46
CA GLU A 220 -1.34 7.72 -1.00
C GLU A 220 -2.31 7.67 -2.19
N PRO A 221 -1.90 8.15 -3.38
CA PRO A 221 -2.76 8.20 -4.56
C PRO A 221 -3.01 6.85 -5.26
N GLY A 222 -2.25 5.81 -4.90
CA GLY A 222 -2.29 4.51 -5.58
C GLY A 222 -1.47 3.44 -4.85
N SER A 223 -1.78 3.17 -3.58
CA SER A 223 -0.92 2.36 -2.72
C SER A 223 -0.80 0.92 -3.18
N SER A 224 0.37 0.58 -3.72
CA SER A 224 0.74 -0.77 -4.13
C SER A 224 1.30 -1.56 -2.94
N LEU A 225 0.67 -2.69 -2.66
CA LEU A 225 1.10 -3.64 -1.66
C LEU A 225 2.00 -4.68 -2.32
N ALA A 226 2.89 -5.26 -1.52
CA ALA A 226 3.92 -6.16 -1.97
C ALA A 226 3.72 -7.56 -1.43
N CYS A 227 3.97 -8.55 -2.30
CA CYS A 227 4.26 -9.91 -1.89
C CYS A 227 5.76 -10.16 -2.07
N GLY A 228 6.50 -10.21 -0.98
CA GLY A 228 7.93 -10.53 -0.96
C GLY A 228 8.15 -12.02 -0.72
N ILE A 229 9.14 -12.61 -1.37
CA ILE A 229 9.55 -14.00 -1.23
C ILE A 229 11.04 -14.05 -0.86
N ASN A 230 11.43 -14.95 0.05
CA ASN A 230 12.83 -15.19 0.35
C ASN A 230 13.57 -15.59 -0.94
N ARG A 231 14.71 -14.94 -1.21
CA ARG A 231 15.42 -15.12 -2.48
C ARG A 231 15.90 -16.56 -2.71
N ARG A 232 16.33 -17.26 -1.66
CA ARG A 232 16.74 -18.68 -1.79
C ARG A 232 15.56 -19.57 -2.14
N VAL A 233 14.39 -19.30 -1.56
CA VAL A 233 13.14 -20.00 -1.89
C VAL A 233 12.77 -19.75 -3.35
N TRP A 234 12.78 -18.48 -3.78
CA TRP A 234 12.51 -18.09 -5.17
C TRP A 234 13.46 -18.74 -6.18
N ASP A 235 14.76 -18.73 -5.90
CA ASP A 235 15.78 -19.28 -6.79
C ASP A 235 15.75 -20.82 -6.83
N SER A 236 15.13 -21.47 -5.84
CA SER A 236 14.90 -22.93 -5.84
C SER A 236 13.70 -23.38 -6.67
N MET A 237 12.90 -22.43 -7.16
CA MET A 237 11.71 -22.70 -7.95
C MET A 237 12.05 -22.89 -9.43
N ASN A 238 11.33 -23.80 -10.08
CA ASN A 238 11.40 -23.89 -11.54
C ASN A 238 10.68 -22.70 -12.21
N PRO A 239 10.93 -22.42 -13.50
CA PRO A 239 10.32 -21.28 -14.19
C PRO A 239 8.78 -21.25 -14.15
N GLY A 240 8.12 -22.41 -14.13
CA GLY A 240 6.66 -22.49 -14.05
C GLY A 240 6.12 -22.11 -12.67
N GLU A 241 6.81 -22.51 -11.59
CA GLU A 241 6.47 -22.08 -10.22
C GLU A 241 6.65 -20.57 -10.07
N GLN A 242 7.76 -20.02 -10.58
CA GLN A 242 8.03 -18.58 -10.58
C GLN A 242 6.96 -17.80 -11.35
N ALA A 243 6.61 -18.25 -12.57
CA ALA A 243 5.56 -17.63 -13.37
C ALA A 243 4.18 -17.69 -12.68
N THR A 244 3.89 -18.79 -11.98
CA THR A 244 2.63 -18.98 -11.25
C THR A 244 2.49 -17.96 -10.11
N ILE A 245 3.53 -17.77 -9.31
CA ILE A 245 3.51 -16.81 -8.20
C ILE A 245 3.41 -15.39 -8.74
N LYS A 246 4.20 -15.03 -9.76
CA LYS A 246 4.15 -13.71 -10.39
C LYS A 246 2.74 -13.41 -10.91
N ALA A 247 2.14 -14.32 -11.69
CA ALA A 247 0.79 -14.16 -12.24
C ALA A 247 -0.29 -14.06 -11.16
N ALA A 248 -0.15 -14.81 -10.06
CA ALA A 248 -1.07 -14.71 -8.92
C ALA A 248 -1.02 -13.31 -8.29
N CYS A 249 0.18 -12.78 -8.03
CA CYS A 249 0.38 -11.43 -7.48
C CYS A 249 -0.20 -10.35 -8.41
N GLU A 250 0.17 -10.35 -9.69
CA GLU A 250 -0.33 -9.40 -10.69
C GLU A 250 -1.87 -9.42 -10.79
N SER A 251 -2.43 -10.63 -10.82
CA SER A 251 -3.87 -10.81 -10.86
C SER A 251 -4.52 -10.18 -9.62
N VAL A 252 -3.95 -10.35 -8.40
CA VAL A 252 -4.54 -9.79 -7.16
C VAL A 252 -4.39 -8.28 -7.14
N ASN A 253 -3.25 -7.77 -7.60
CA ASN A 253 -3.03 -6.33 -7.78
C ASN A 253 -4.17 -5.69 -8.59
N HIS A 254 -4.48 -6.27 -9.76
CA HIS A 254 -5.55 -5.77 -10.62
C HIS A 254 -6.96 -5.95 -10.02
N THR A 255 -7.27 -7.14 -9.48
CA THR A 255 -8.60 -7.42 -8.92
C THR A 255 -8.93 -6.50 -7.74
N SER A 256 -7.93 -6.24 -6.88
CA SER A 256 -8.11 -5.43 -5.69
C SER A 256 -8.52 -3.99 -6.03
N LEU A 257 -8.01 -3.43 -7.13
CA LEU A 257 -8.36 -2.05 -7.52
C LEU A 257 -9.86 -1.87 -7.80
N GLY A 258 -10.47 -2.82 -8.53
CA GLY A 258 -11.91 -2.82 -8.78
C GLY A 258 -12.74 -3.07 -7.52
N GLU A 259 -12.27 -4.00 -6.67
CA GLU A 259 -12.91 -4.32 -5.39
C GLU A 259 -12.89 -3.12 -4.44
N PHE A 260 -11.73 -2.48 -4.24
CA PHE A 260 -11.61 -1.28 -3.44
C PHE A 260 -12.46 -0.13 -3.98
N THR A 261 -12.48 0.08 -5.30
CA THR A 261 -13.33 1.13 -5.91
C THR A 261 -14.80 0.92 -5.56
N TYR A 262 -15.30 -0.32 -5.71
CA TYR A 262 -16.70 -0.63 -5.41
C TYR A 262 -16.99 -0.55 -3.91
N GLN A 263 -16.18 -1.20 -3.08
CA GLN A 263 -16.41 -1.29 -1.65
C GLN A 263 -16.22 0.05 -0.93
N ASN A 264 -15.27 0.88 -1.36
CA ASN A 264 -15.13 2.25 -0.85
C ASN A 264 -16.39 3.07 -1.18
N SER A 265 -16.97 2.89 -2.37
CA SER A 265 -18.21 3.59 -2.73
C SER A 265 -19.38 3.19 -1.83
N VAL A 266 -19.54 1.88 -1.57
CA VAL A 266 -20.58 1.35 -0.67
C VAL A 266 -20.39 1.87 0.76
N HIS A 267 -19.18 1.76 1.30
CA HIS A 267 -18.95 2.10 2.71
C HIS A 267 -18.89 3.62 2.94
N LEU A 268 -18.58 4.43 1.92
CA LEU A 268 -18.72 5.88 2.02
C LEU A 268 -20.19 6.30 2.19
N ASP A 269 -21.10 5.68 1.45
CA ASP A 269 -22.54 5.90 1.60
C ASP A 269 -23.02 5.52 3.00
N ILE A 270 -22.60 4.36 3.52
CA ILE A 270 -22.92 3.92 4.89
C ILE A 270 -22.37 4.91 5.93
N LEU A 271 -21.09 5.27 5.84
CA LEU A 271 -20.44 6.18 6.79
C LEU A 271 -21.14 7.55 6.84
N THR A 272 -21.52 8.09 5.69
CA THR A 272 -22.18 9.40 5.62
C THR A 272 -23.64 9.35 6.06
N ARG A 273 -24.40 8.34 5.63
CA ARG A 273 -25.86 8.26 5.88
C ARG A 273 -26.22 7.69 7.25
N GLU A 274 -25.50 6.69 7.71
CA GLU A 274 -25.83 5.95 8.94
C GLU A 274 -25.01 6.43 10.13
N HIS A 275 -23.77 6.88 9.90
CA HIS A 275 -22.87 7.32 10.97
C HIS A 275 -22.65 8.84 11.02
N GLY A 276 -23.24 9.61 10.09
CA GLY A 276 -23.17 11.07 10.10
C GLY A 276 -21.76 11.63 9.94
N VAL A 277 -20.86 10.86 9.31
CA VAL A 277 -19.47 11.26 9.06
C VAL A 277 -19.42 12.53 8.21
N GLN A 278 -18.55 13.45 8.60
CA GLN A 278 -18.41 14.75 7.97
C GLN A 278 -17.24 14.74 6.98
N LEU A 279 -17.55 14.62 5.69
CA LEU A 279 -16.55 14.71 4.64
C LEU A 279 -15.95 16.12 4.58
N ARG A 280 -14.63 16.18 4.41
CA ARG A 280 -13.87 17.43 4.33
C ARG A 280 -12.81 17.36 3.23
N SER A 281 -12.44 18.52 2.74
CA SER A 281 -11.25 18.71 1.94
C SER A 281 -10.27 19.59 2.70
N PHE A 282 -8.97 19.33 2.52
CA PHE A 282 -7.96 20.23 3.05
C PHE A 282 -8.07 21.60 2.36
N PRO A 283 -7.89 22.70 3.10
CA PRO A 283 -7.85 24.04 2.51
C PRO A 283 -6.77 24.15 1.41
N PRO A 284 -6.98 24.95 0.34
CA PRO A 284 -6.04 25.04 -0.77
C PRO A 284 -4.61 25.42 -0.36
N GLU A 285 -4.45 26.29 0.64
CA GLU A 285 -3.15 26.70 1.17
C GLU A 285 -2.46 25.57 1.95
N VAL A 286 -3.23 24.72 2.63
CA VAL A 286 -2.72 23.50 3.28
C VAL A 286 -2.25 22.50 2.24
N VAL A 287 -3.06 22.26 1.20
CA VAL A 287 -2.69 21.37 0.08
C VAL A 287 -1.42 21.87 -0.63
N LYS A 288 -1.30 23.18 -0.85
CA LYS A 288 -0.11 23.78 -1.45
C LYS A 288 1.14 23.52 -0.61
N ALA A 289 1.08 23.76 0.70
CA ALA A 289 2.21 23.51 1.60
C ALA A 289 2.58 22.02 1.66
N MET A 290 1.58 21.13 1.67
CA MET A 290 1.80 19.69 1.59
C MET A 290 2.50 19.31 0.28
N ALA A 291 2.11 19.91 -0.85
CA ALA A 291 2.72 19.63 -2.16
C ALA A 291 4.18 20.11 -2.26
N GLU A 292 4.47 21.29 -1.69
CA GLU A 292 5.82 21.84 -1.61
C GLU A 292 6.72 20.95 -0.73
N ALA A 293 6.27 20.61 0.47
CA ALA A 293 7.00 19.71 1.37
C ALA A 293 7.16 18.29 0.78
N ALA A 294 6.17 17.78 0.06
CA ALA A 294 6.23 16.48 -0.60
C ALA A 294 7.35 16.40 -1.63
N TRP A 295 7.58 17.47 -2.40
CA TRP A 295 8.68 17.53 -3.36
C TRP A 295 10.03 17.34 -2.66
N ASP A 296 10.27 18.09 -1.58
CA ASP A 296 11.52 18.03 -0.83
C ASP A 296 11.72 16.66 -0.17
N VAL A 297 10.66 16.07 0.38
CA VAL A 297 10.68 14.72 0.97
C VAL A 297 11.04 13.65 -0.06
N ARG A 298 10.41 13.67 -1.24
CA ARG A 298 10.73 12.71 -2.32
C ARG A 298 12.18 12.87 -2.79
N ALA A 299 12.60 14.11 -3.05
CA ALA A 299 13.97 14.39 -3.48
C ALA A 299 15.03 13.96 -2.44
N ALA A 300 14.74 14.17 -1.15
CA ALA A 300 15.63 13.75 -0.07
C ALA A 300 15.81 12.22 0.03
N SER A 301 14.90 11.44 -0.55
CA SER A 301 14.96 9.98 -0.56
C SER A 301 15.83 9.41 -1.68
N GLY A 302 16.23 10.22 -2.66
CA GLY A 302 17.00 9.82 -3.85
C GLY A 302 18.32 10.57 -4.01
N LYS A 303 19.17 10.60 -2.96
CA LYS A 303 20.39 11.42 -2.94
C LYS A 303 21.51 10.89 -3.83
N ASP A 304 21.80 9.59 -3.75
CA ASP A 304 22.90 8.93 -4.46
C ASP A 304 22.59 7.45 -4.74
N GLY A 305 23.52 6.77 -5.42
CA GLY A 305 23.46 5.31 -5.61
C GLY A 305 22.20 4.80 -6.32
N LEU A 306 21.68 3.68 -5.81
CA LEU A 306 20.49 3.02 -6.33
C LEU A 306 19.22 3.83 -6.01
N GLU A 307 19.16 4.42 -4.83
CA GLU A 307 18.08 5.30 -4.37
C GLU A 307 17.86 6.47 -5.35
N LYS A 308 18.95 7.10 -5.80
CA LYS A 308 18.87 8.16 -6.82
C LYS A 308 18.34 7.64 -8.16
N ARG A 309 18.77 6.46 -8.59
CA ARG A 309 18.27 5.84 -9.84
C ARG A 309 16.77 5.53 -9.74
N ILE A 310 16.31 5.08 -8.58
CA ILE A 310 14.88 4.84 -8.30
C ILE A 310 14.11 6.15 -8.38
N TYR A 311 14.55 7.18 -7.66
CA TYR A 311 13.92 8.49 -7.67
C TYR A 311 13.86 9.10 -9.09
N ASP A 312 14.97 9.10 -9.82
CA ASP A 312 15.03 9.66 -11.18
C ASP A 312 14.09 8.89 -12.14
N SER A 313 14.03 7.55 -12.02
CA SER A 313 13.14 6.69 -12.81
C SER A 313 11.67 6.97 -12.50
N PHE A 314 11.34 7.07 -11.21
CA PHE A 314 10.00 7.38 -10.72
C PHE A 314 9.53 8.76 -11.20
N GLU A 315 10.29 9.83 -10.95
CA GLU A 315 9.90 11.20 -11.31
C GLU A 315 9.79 11.40 -12.82
N LYS A 316 10.69 10.78 -13.60
CA LYS A 316 10.59 10.79 -15.07
C LYS A 316 9.28 10.15 -15.54
N SER A 317 8.93 8.99 -14.99
CA SER A 317 7.73 8.24 -15.35
C SER A 317 6.47 8.95 -14.88
N LEU A 318 6.47 9.52 -13.67
CA LEU A 318 5.38 10.31 -13.11
C LEU A 318 5.10 11.51 -14.01
N LYS A 319 6.13 12.28 -14.39
CA LYS A 319 5.98 13.42 -15.29
C LYS A 319 5.37 13.02 -16.64
N LEU A 320 5.83 11.90 -17.21
CA LEU A 320 5.32 11.39 -18.48
C LEU A 320 3.83 11.04 -18.40
N MET A 321 3.45 10.23 -17.40
CA MET A 321 2.08 9.73 -17.27
C MET A 321 1.10 10.82 -16.79
N ARG A 322 1.55 11.78 -15.97
CA ARG A 322 0.76 12.98 -15.62
C ARG A 322 0.37 13.80 -16.85
N GLY A 323 1.26 13.86 -17.85
CA GLY A 323 0.96 14.47 -19.13
C GLY A 323 -0.25 13.82 -19.81
N TRP A 324 -0.32 12.48 -19.79
CA TRP A 324 -1.47 11.73 -20.31
C TRP A 324 -2.72 11.86 -19.44
N SER A 325 -2.61 11.65 -18.12
CA SER A 325 -3.78 11.67 -17.22
C SER A 325 -4.44 13.05 -17.15
N SER A 326 -3.69 14.14 -17.30
CA SER A 326 -4.25 15.50 -17.34
C SER A 326 -5.18 15.78 -18.53
N ILE A 327 -4.94 15.16 -19.70
CA ILE A 327 -5.76 15.34 -20.91
C ILE A 327 -6.84 14.26 -21.08
N SER A 328 -6.72 13.15 -20.36
CA SER A 328 -7.64 12.01 -20.43
C SER A 328 -8.55 12.00 -19.21
N ASP A 329 -8.24 11.19 -18.19
CA ASP A 329 -9.09 10.96 -17.02
C ASP A 329 -9.34 12.25 -16.23
N GLY A 330 -8.33 13.09 -16.04
CA GLY A 330 -8.46 14.35 -15.32
C GLY A 330 -9.45 15.32 -15.99
N ALA A 331 -9.33 15.50 -17.31
CA ALA A 331 -10.25 16.32 -18.08
C ALA A 331 -11.66 15.70 -18.13
N TYR A 332 -11.74 14.37 -18.26
CA TYR A 332 -13.01 13.64 -18.26
C TYR A 332 -13.74 13.75 -16.92
N TYR A 333 -13.06 13.55 -15.78
CA TYR A 333 -13.69 13.65 -14.45
C TYR A 333 -14.21 15.06 -14.19
N ALA A 334 -13.43 16.10 -14.51
CA ALA A 334 -13.89 17.49 -14.40
C ALA A 334 -15.14 17.76 -15.25
N ALA A 335 -15.24 17.18 -16.45
CA ALA A 335 -16.40 17.31 -17.33
C ALA A 335 -17.60 16.47 -16.87
N ARG A 336 -17.37 15.27 -16.32
CA ARG A 336 -18.41 14.34 -15.88
C ARG A 336 -19.28 14.98 -14.80
N ASP A 337 -18.67 15.65 -13.84
CA ASP A 337 -19.37 16.28 -12.72
C ASP A 337 -20.10 17.58 -13.13
N SER A 338 -19.83 18.08 -14.34
CA SER A 338 -20.56 19.22 -14.92
C SER A 338 -21.91 18.81 -15.53
N ASN A 339 -22.17 17.50 -15.68
CA ASN A 339 -23.44 16.96 -16.14
C ASN A 339 -24.18 16.36 -14.94
N LYS A 340 -25.33 16.97 -14.61
CA LYS A 340 -26.17 16.69 -13.45
C LYS A 340 -26.38 15.22 -13.12
#